data_AF-A0A2A3Y581-F1
#
_entry.id   AF-A0A2A3Y581-F1
#
_cell.length_a   1.000
_cell.length_b   1.000
_cell.length_c   1.000
_cell.angle_alpha   90.00
_cell.angle_beta   90.00
_cell.angle_gamma   90.00
#
_symmetry.space_group_name_H-M   'P 1'
#
loop_
_entity.id
_entity.type
_entity.pdbx_description
1 polymer ?
#
loop_
_entity_poly.entity_id
_entity_poly.type
_entity_poly.pdbx_seq_one_letter_code
_entity_poly.pdbx_strand_id
1 'polypeptide(L)'
;MYISQLSLTSFRSYVQADVQLAPGINVLVGPNGVGKTNIVEAIGYLANLSSHRVSNDAPLLHFGSERALIRGTLHRGSQSTSLEVEITSGKINRARINRANPVRAREILGLVRTVLFAPEDLSLIKGDPSNRRRFLDEMLISLRPIEAGTKNDYERIVKQRNALLKSIRGKSKLNSSQENTLQAWDMQLATCGARLIRGRLMVLALLRPYMEAAYADLADGKKHADAVYRSSLEGEIDENSLPVKNLEGLSQDEIRDLLLSAIEANRARELDRGISLFGPHRDDLTLTLGATPAKGYASHGETWSFALALRLAAYRVFGDDDPRTGSGPILILDDVFAELDATRRDRLAHIVAGAEQVLVTAAVAADVPEALKGHFFMVSPGQVSDV
;
A
#
# COMPACT_ATOMS: atom_id res chain seq x y z
N MET A 1 -1.45 -19.10 1.03
CA MET A 1 -0.64 -18.91 2.25
C MET A 1 -1.58 -18.48 3.35
N TYR A 2 -1.28 -18.81 4.61
CA TYR A 2 -2.13 -18.45 5.75
C TYR A 2 -1.30 -18.21 7.02
N ILE A 3 -1.84 -17.44 7.97
CA ILE A 3 -1.30 -17.31 9.32
C ILE A 3 -2.13 -18.20 10.25
N SER A 4 -1.45 -19.07 10.99
CA SER A 4 -2.08 -19.99 11.95
C SER A 4 -2.16 -19.43 13.37
N GLN A 5 -1.24 -18.54 13.71
CA GLN A 5 -1.11 -17.99 15.05
C GLN A 5 -0.75 -16.52 14.95
N LEU A 6 -1.47 -15.68 15.67
CA LEU A 6 -1.14 -14.28 15.87
C LEU A 6 -1.01 -14.03 17.38
N SER A 7 0.11 -13.47 17.81
CA SER A 7 0.31 -13.03 19.19
C SER A 7 0.69 -11.56 19.21
N LEU A 8 -0.01 -10.79 20.03
CA LEU A 8 0.14 -9.35 20.18
C LEU A 8 0.58 -9.04 21.60
N THR A 9 1.53 -8.12 21.75
CA THR A 9 1.91 -7.57 23.06
C THR A 9 2.01 -6.06 22.96
N SER A 10 1.30 -5.34 23.82
CA SER A 10 1.26 -3.87 23.85
C SER A 10 0.98 -3.24 22.48
N PHE A 11 0.11 -3.85 21.67
CA PHE A 11 -0.25 -3.37 20.33
C PHE A 11 -1.69 -2.83 20.33
N ARG A 12 -1.88 -1.55 19.95
CA ARG A 12 -3.17 -0.87 19.89
C ARG A 12 -3.96 -1.06 21.20
N SER A 13 -5.16 -1.64 21.13
CA SER A 13 -6.02 -1.92 22.29
C SER A 13 -5.60 -3.13 23.10
N TYR A 14 -4.67 -3.96 22.61
CA TYR A 14 -4.29 -5.23 23.24
C TYR A 14 -3.02 -5.08 24.08
N VAL A 15 -3.14 -5.31 25.39
CA VAL A 15 -1.97 -5.53 26.28
C VAL A 15 -1.32 -6.87 25.94
N GLN A 16 -2.14 -7.92 25.84
CA GLN A 16 -1.76 -9.22 25.31
C GLN A 16 -2.96 -9.84 24.59
N ALA A 17 -2.73 -10.47 23.46
CA ALA A 17 -3.74 -11.29 22.78
C ALA A 17 -3.06 -12.43 22.02
N ASP A 18 -3.62 -13.61 22.10
CA ASP A 18 -3.17 -14.80 21.37
C ASP A 18 -4.36 -15.37 20.61
N VAL A 19 -4.27 -15.40 19.28
CA VAL A 19 -5.35 -15.81 18.37
C VAL A 19 -4.85 -16.98 17.53
N GLN A 20 -5.56 -18.10 17.61
CA GLN A 20 -5.35 -19.25 16.72
C GLN A 20 -6.28 -19.07 15.52
N LEU A 21 -5.70 -18.96 14.33
CA LEU A 21 -6.43 -18.75 13.08
C LEU A 21 -6.38 -20.04 12.26
N ALA A 22 -7.44 -20.31 11.52
CA ALA A 22 -7.54 -21.47 10.64
C ALA A 22 -7.29 -21.08 9.17
N PRO A 23 -6.89 -22.03 8.31
CA PRO A 23 -7.12 -21.90 6.87
C PRO A 23 -8.61 -21.67 6.57
N GLY A 24 -8.91 -21.07 5.42
CA GLY A 24 -10.26 -20.70 5.03
C GLY A 24 -10.74 -19.42 5.72
N ILE A 25 -12.04 -19.33 5.98
CA ILE A 25 -12.67 -18.10 6.44
C ILE A 25 -12.63 -18.02 7.97
N ASN A 26 -12.18 -16.87 8.49
CA ASN A 26 -12.15 -16.53 9.90
C ASN A 26 -12.93 -15.23 10.10
N VAL A 27 -13.99 -15.26 10.88
CA VAL A 27 -14.91 -14.13 11.08
C VAL A 27 -14.76 -13.60 12.52
N LEU A 28 -14.24 -12.39 12.64
CA LEU A 28 -14.10 -11.63 13.88
C LEU A 28 -15.36 -10.79 14.08
N VAL A 29 -16.21 -11.18 15.03
CA VAL A 29 -17.49 -10.51 15.33
C VAL A 29 -17.43 -9.81 16.68
N GLY A 30 -17.95 -8.59 16.75
CA GLY A 30 -18.08 -7.86 18.00
C GLY A 30 -18.41 -6.39 17.76
N PRO A 31 -18.86 -5.63 18.78
CA PRO A 31 -19.22 -4.23 18.62
C PRO A 31 -18.10 -3.35 18.02
N ASN A 32 -18.45 -2.16 17.52
CA ASN A 32 -17.43 -1.23 17.03
C ASN A 32 -16.50 -0.77 18.15
N GLY A 33 -15.21 -0.62 17.84
CA GLY A 33 -14.20 -0.15 18.79
C GLY A 33 -13.61 -1.21 19.73
N VAL A 34 -14.06 -2.47 19.70
CA VAL A 34 -13.56 -3.53 20.61
C VAL A 34 -12.19 -4.12 20.22
N GLY A 35 -11.68 -3.81 19.04
CA GLY A 35 -10.33 -4.22 18.60
C GLY A 35 -10.25 -5.13 17.37
N LYS A 36 -11.37 -5.46 16.71
CA LYS A 36 -11.41 -6.29 15.49
C LYS A 36 -10.41 -5.83 14.42
N THR A 37 -10.50 -4.56 14.04
CA THR A 37 -9.60 -3.90 13.09
C THR A 37 -8.14 -3.98 13.53
N ASN A 38 -7.84 -3.96 14.84
CA ASN A 38 -6.46 -4.02 15.32
C ASN A 38 -5.82 -5.39 15.06
N ILE A 39 -6.59 -6.48 15.09
CA ILE A 39 -6.11 -7.84 14.77
C ILE A 39 -5.70 -7.92 13.31
N VAL A 40 -6.60 -7.49 12.42
CA VAL A 40 -6.33 -7.55 10.98
C VAL A 40 -5.28 -6.52 10.54
N GLU A 41 -5.22 -5.37 11.21
CA GLU A 41 -4.16 -4.39 11.05
C GLU A 41 -2.79 -4.96 11.41
N ALA A 42 -2.68 -5.76 12.47
CA ALA A 42 -1.42 -6.38 12.86
C ALA A 42 -0.92 -7.37 11.80
N ILE A 43 -1.83 -8.13 11.17
CA ILE A 43 -1.50 -9.03 10.06
C ILE A 43 -1.08 -8.26 8.81
N GLY A 44 -1.79 -7.19 8.46
CA GLY A 44 -1.38 -6.27 7.40
C GLY A 44 -0.01 -5.63 7.67
N TYR A 45 0.29 -5.34 8.94
CA TYR A 45 1.59 -4.78 9.33
C TYR A 45 2.73 -5.79 9.16
N LEU A 46 2.52 -7.08 9.42
CA LEU A 46 3.52 -8.12 9.13
C LEU A 46 3.85 -8.21 7.63
N ALA A 47 2.91 -7.86 6.75
CA ALA A 47 3.10 -7.86 5.31
C ALA A 47 3.79 -6.59 4.79
N ASN A 48 3.36 -5.42 5.27
CA ASN A 48 3.71 -4.13 4.65
C ASN A 48 4.65 -3.27 5.51
N LEU A 49 4.79 -3.57 6.81
CA LEU A 49 5.46 -2.72 7.80
C LEU A 49 4.89 -1.29 7.85
N SER A 50 3.61 -1.15 7.51
CA SER A 50 2.86 0.09 7.53
C SER A 50 1.42 -0.19 7.97
N SER A 51 0.79 0.82 8.56
CA SER A 51 -0.63 0.81 8.88
C SER A 51 -1.43 1.47 7.76
N HIS A 52 -2.62 0.93 7.47
CA HIS A 52 -3.59 1.56 6.58
C HIS A 52 -4.33 2.75 7.24
N ARG A 53 -4.27 2.87 8.57
CA ARG A 53 -5.02 3.85 9.37
C ARG A 53 -4.18 5.03 9.82
N VAL A 54 -2.87 4.83 10.01
CA VAL A 54 -1.95 5.86 10.54
C VAL A 54 -0.67 5.96 9.73
N SER A 55 -0.13 7.17 9.64
CA SER A 55 1.06 7.49 8.84
C SER A 55 2.39 7.22 9.53
N ASN A 56 2.37 6.89 10.83
CA ASN A 56 3.55 6.56 11.63
C ASN A 56 3.20 5.51 12.69
N ASP A 57 4.23 4.92 13.29
CA ASP A 57 4.04 3.76 14.18
C ASP A 57 3.66 4.11 15.62
N ALA A 58 3.76 5.37 16.06
CA ALA A 58 3.51 5.73 17.46
C ALA A 58 2.08 5.38 17.92
N PRO A 59 1.02 5.61 17.12
CA PRO A 59 -0.34 5.17 17.45
C PRO A 59 -0.56 3.66 17.47
N LEU A 60 0.41 2.85 17.02
CA LEU A 60 0.32 1.38 17.06
C LEU A 60 0.71 0.82 18.43
N LEU A 61 1.41 1.61 19.24
CA LEU A 61 1.77 1.24 20.60
C LEU A 61 0.53 1.33 21.50
N HIS A 62 0.37 0.36 22.39
CA HIS A 62 -0.59 0.47 23.47
C HIS A 62 -0.30 1.70 24.32
N PHE A 63 -1.35 2.34 24.83
CA PHE A 63 -1.20 3.57 25.60
C PHE A 63 -0.22 3.38 26.77
N GLY A 64 0.75 4.29 26.89
CA GLY A 64 1.80 4.23 27.91
C GLY A 64 2.91 3.19 27.66
N SER A 65 2.86 2.41 26.57
CA SER A 65 3.90 1.45 26.22
C SER A 65 4.97 2.09 25.32
N GLU A 66 6.23 1.78 25.57
CA GLU A 66 7.35 2.21 24.70
C GLU A 66 7.59 1.27 23.50
N ARG A 67 7.05 0.04 23.60
CA ARG A 67 7.26 -1.03 22.63
C ARG A 67 6.01 -1.87 22.42
N ALA A 68 5.88 -2.43 21.23
CA ALA A 68 4.87 -3.40 20.87
C ALA A 68 5.50 -4.58 20.11
N LEU A 69 4.93 -5.77 20.26
CA LEU A 69 5.33 -6.96 19.52
C LEU A 69 4.14 -7.50 18.73
N ILE A 70 4.39 -7.83 17.46
CA ILE A 70 3.47 -8.58 16.60
C ILE A 70 4.19 -9.86 16.20
N ARG A 71 3.61 -11.02 16.52
CA ARG A 71 4.14 -12.33 16.15
C ARG A 71 3.15 -13.08 15.30
N GLY A 72 3.62 -13.68 14.22
CA GLY A 72 2.82 -14.49 13.31
C GLY A 72 3.50 -15.81 12.97
N THR A 73 2.75 -16.92 12.95
CA THR A 73 3.22 -18.19 12.37
C THR A 73 2.61 -18.35 10.99
N LEU A 74 3.41 -18.05 9.97
CA LEU A 74 3.06 -18.09 8.56
C LEU A 74 3.25 -19.50 7.99
N HIS A 75 2.33 -19.93 7.14
CA HIS A 75 2.43 -21.15 6.35
C HIS A 75 2.30 -20.83 4.86
N ARG A 76 3.27 -21.29 4.07
CA ARG A 76 3.27 -21.21 2.60
C ARG A 76 3.57 -22.60 2.04
N GLY A 77 2.55 -23.26 1.50
CA GLY A 77 2.62 -24.68 1.17
C GLY A 77 2.95 -25.51 2.43
N SER A 78 4.01 -26.32 2.36
CA SER A 78 4.50 -27.11 3.50
C SER A 78 5.47 -26.37 4.43
N GLN A 79 5.90 -25.16 4.06
CA GLN A 79 6.86 -24.40 4.84
C GLN A 79 6.15 -23.56 5.91
N SER A 80 6.63 -23.67 7.16
CA SER A 80 6.20 -22.82 8.26
C SER A 80 7.32 -21.86 8.66
N THR A 81 6.98 -20.59 8.86
CA THR A 81 7.93 -19.53 9.25
C THR A 81 7.34 -18.71 10.39
N SER A 82 8.08 -18.59 11.49
CA SER A 82 7.72 -17.69 12.59
C SER A 82 8.30 -16.30 12.33
N LEU A 83 7.44 -15.28 12.38
CA LEU A 83 7.79 -13.88 12.22
C LEU A 83 7.50 -13.13 13.51
N GLU A 84 8.39 -12.24 13.90
CA GLU A 84 8.21 -11.31 15.01
C GLU A 84 8.64 -9.92 14.52
N VAL A 85 7.81 -8.90 14.78
CA VAL A 85 8.15 -7.49 14.57
C VAL A 85 8.08 -6.76 15.91
N GLU A 86 9.17 -6.09 16.27
CA GLU A 86 9.26 -5.18 17.41
C GLU A 86 9.16 -3.75 16.92
N ILE A 87 8.07 -3.08 17.31
CA ILE A 87 7.84 -1.66 17.09
C ILE A 87 8.31 -0.93 18.33
N THR A 88 9.23 0.02 18.18
CA THR A 88 9.77 0.79 19.31
C THR A 88 9.65 2.28 19.04
N SER A 89 9.08 3.01 19.99
CA SER A 89 8.91 4.46 19.87
C SER A 89 10.24 5.16 19.57
N GLY A 90 10.27 5.96 18.51
CA GLY A 90 11.43 6.76 18.10
C GLY A 90 12.65 5.98 17.64
N LYS A 91 12.56 4.66 17.45
CA LYS A 91 13.67 3.81 16.99
C LYS A 91 13.30 3.07 15.71
N ILE A 92 14.33 2.54 15.04
CA ILE A 92 14.14 1.67 13.88
C ILE A 92 13.56 0.34 14.35
N ASN A 93 12.45 -0.07 13.76
CA ASN A 93 11.81 -1.34 14.05
C ASN A 93 12.72 -2.53 13.67
N ARG A 94 12.65 -3.59 14.47
CA ARG A 94 13.42 -4.81 14.27
C ARG A 94 12.48 -5.98 14.01
N ALA A 95 12.97 -7.01 13.34
CA ALA A 95 12.23 -8.23 13.15
C ALA A 95 13.07 -9.46 13.47
N ARG A 96 12.43 -10.59 13.74
CA ARG A 96 13.06 -11.91 13.84
C ARG A 96 12.32 -12.88 12.92
N ILE A 97 13.09 -13.72 12.24
CA ILE A 97 12.59 -14.83 11.42
C ILE A 97 13.04 -16.12 12.10
N ASN A 98 12.12 -17.03 12.38
CA ASN A 98 12.38 -18.31 13.05
C ASN A 98 13.18 -18.20 14.35
N ARG A 99 12.85 -17.19 15.17
CA ARG A 99 13.53 -16.89 16.45
C ARG A 99 15.04 -16.64 16.34
N ALA A 100 15.54 -16.34 15.13
CA ALA A 100 16.93 -15.97 14.91
C ALA A 100 17.27 -14.59 15.50
N ASN A 101 18.55 -14.20 15.38
CA ASN A 101 19.02 -12.88 15.79
C ASN A 101 18.22 -11.76 15.11
N PRO A 102 17.86 -10.68 15.85
CA PRO A 102 17.02 -9.65 15.28
C PRO A 102 17.69 -8.85 14.16
N VAL A 103 17.00 -8.76 13.03
CA VAL A 103 17.38 -8.05 11.80
C VAL A 103 16.60 -6.73 11.67
N ARG A 104 16.86 -5.97 10.60
CA ARG A 104 16.03 -4.79 10.25
C ARG A 104 14.64 -5.27 9.85
N ALA A 105 13.58 -4.55 10.24
CA ALA A 105 12.20 -4.97 9.95
C ALA A 105 11.96 -5.27 8.47
N ARG A 106 12.49 -4.43 7.57
CA ARG A 106 12.35 -4.58 6.11
C ARG A 106 12.77 -5.94 5.52
N GLU A 107 13.60 -6.71 6.23
CA GLU A 107 14.06 -8.02 5.77
C GLU A 107 12.91 -9.08 5.74
N ILE A 108 11.75 -8.79 6.35
CA ILE A 108 10.58 -9.67 6.28
C ILE A 108 9.63 -9.36 5.11
N LEU A 109 9.85 -8.25 4.40
CA LEU A 109 8.97 -7.84 3.30
C LEU A 109 8.92 -8.91 2.21
N GLY A 110 7.70 -9.23 1.73
CA GLY A 110 7.46 -10.28 0.75
C GLY A 110 7.29 -11.70 1.34
N LEU A 111 7.60 -11.91 2.62
CA LEU A 111 7.30 -13.18 3.30
C LEU A 111 5.79 -13.34 3.53
N VAL A 112 5.11 -12.29 3.99
CA VAL A 112 3.65 -12.25 4.07
C VAL A 112 3.12 -11.37 2.94
N ARG A 113 2.08 -11.83 2.26
CA ARG A 113 1.29 -11.03 1.30
C ARG A 113 -0.15 -10.97 1.79
N THR A 114 -0.68 -9.76 1.85
CA THR A 114 -2.08 -9.50 2.24
C THR A 114 -2.74 -8.60 1.22
N VAL A 115 -4.03 -8.80 0.99
CA VAL A 115 -4.88 -7.80 0.34
C VAL A 115 -5.95 -7.38 1.33
N LEU A 116 -5.88 -6.11 1.75
CA LEU A 116 -6.83 -5.49 2.64
C LEU A 116 -7.88 -4.74 1.84
N PHE A 117 -9.14 -5.01 2.17
CA PHE A 117 -10.29 -4.22 1.79
C PHE A 117 -10.78 -3.51 3.05
N ALA A 118 -10.81 -2.19 3.04
CA ALA A 118 -11.25 -1.39 4.18
C ALA A 118 -11.94 -0.10 3.72
N PRO A 119 -12.80 0.55 4.55
CA PRO A 119 -13.42 1.83 4.24
C PRO A 119 -12.43 2.93 3.83
N GLU A 120 -11.21 2.89 4.35
CA GLU A 120 -10.12 3.80 4.00
C GLU A 120 -9.73 3.74 2.52
N ASP A 121 -10.07 2.67 1.80
CA ASP A 121 -9.77 2.51 0.37
C ASP A 121 -10.52 3.52 -0.52
N LEU A 122 -11.60 4.13 -0.02
CA LEU A 122 -12.25 5.26 -0.71
C LEU A 122 -11.28 6.43 -0.94
N SER A 123 -10.25 6.55 -0.10
CA SER A 123 -9.19 7.55 -0.22
C SER A 123 -8.29 7.33 -1.44
N LEU A 124 -8.27 6.13 -2.04
CA LEU A 124 -7.59 5.87 -3.31
C LEU A 124 -8.27 6.65 -4.44
N ILE A 125 -9.60 6.71 -4.41
CA ILE A 125 -10.40 7.36 -5.46
C ILE A 125 -10.53 8.87 -5.17
N LYS A 126 -10.96 9.23 -3.95
CA LYS A 126 -11.33 10.61 -3.61
C LYS A 126 -10.18 11.41 -3.00
N GLY A 127 -9.18 10.73 -2.45
CA GLY A 127 -8.10 11.36 -1.71
C GLY A 127 -7.01 11.96 -2.59
N ASP A 128 -5.90 12.26 -1.93
CA ASP A 128 -4.76 12.93 -2.53
C ASP A 128 -3.87 11.95 -3.33
N PRO A 129 -3.05 12.47 -4.26
CA PRO A 129 -2.09 11.68 -5.02
C PRO A 129 -1.17 10.80 -4.15
N SER A 130 -0.91 11.21 -2.91
CA SER A 130 -0.11 10.45 -1.96
C SER A 130 -0.68 9.07 -1.65
N ASN A 131 -2.00 8.92 -1.59
CA ASN A 131 -2.65 7.62 -1.33
C ASN A 131 -2.44 6.66 -2.50
N ARG A 132 -2.59 7.15 -3.73
CA ARG A 132 -2.40 6.33 -4.93
C ARG A 132 -0.93 5.97 -5.17
N ARG A 133 0.00 6.90 -4.92
CA ARG A 133 1.43 6.59 -4.90
C ARG A 133 1.77 5.53 -3.86
N ARG A 134 1.21 5.65 -2.64
CA ARG A 134 1.39 4.65 -1.58
C ARG A 134 0.91 3.28 -2.04
N PHE A 135 -0.28 3.19 -2.62
CA PHE A 135 -0.82 1.94 -3.16
C PHE A 135 0.10 1.30 -4.22
N LEU A 136 0.57 2.07 -5.20
CA LEU A 136 1.51 1.56 -6.21
C LEU A 136 2.84 1.12 -5.59
N ASP A 137 3.35 1.87 -4.60
CA ASP A 137 4.60 1.51 -3.91
C ASP A 137 4.44 0.23 -3.07
N GLU A 138 3.33 0.06 -2.37
CA GLU A 138 3.03 -1.15 -1.57
C GLU A 138 2.91 -2.38 -2.46
N MET A 139 2.24 -2.24 -3.62
CA MET A 139 2.19 -3.29 -4.64
C MET A 139 3.58 -3.62 -5.19
N LEU A 140 4.39 -2.60 -5.53
CA LEU A 140 5.75 -2.78 -6.04
C LEU A 140 6.63 -3.52 -5.03
N ILE A 141 6.59 -3.12 -3.76
CA ILE A 141 7.40 -3.71 -2.69
C ILE A 141 6.95 -5.14 -2.39
N SER A 142 5.64 -5.41 -2.41
CA SER A 142 5.10 -6.77 -2.21
C SER A 142 5.53 -7.75 -3.30
N LEU A 143 5.62 -7.25 -4.54
CA LEU A 143 6.12 -8.03 -5.69
C LEU A 143 7.65 -8.15 -5.67
N ARG A 144 8.36 -7.06 -5.34
CA ARG A 144 9.82 -6.94 -5.41
C ARG A 144 10.34 -6.25 -4.12
N PRO A 145 10.60 -7.00 -3.04
CA PRO A 145 10.97 -6.43 -1.73
C PRO A 145 12.20 -5.52 -1.74
N ILE A 146 13.12 -5.74 -2.69
CA ILE A 146 14.31 -4.89 -2.87
C ILE A 146 13.96 -3.41 -3.12
N GLU A 147 12.79 -3.12 -3.70
CA GLU A 147 12.36 -1.76 -4.00
C GLU A 147 12.02 -0.94 -2.76
N ALA A 148 11.85 -1.57 -1.58
CA ALA A 148 11.75 -0.84 -0.32
C ALA A 148 13.04 -0.03 -0.04
N GLY A 149 14.20 -0.54 -0.45
CA GLY A 149 15.46 0.20 -0.37
C GLY A 149 15.44 1.42 -1.29
N THR A 150 15.10 1.21 -2.57
CA THR A 150 14.97 2.27 -3.58
C THR A 150 14.05 3.40 -3.12
N LYS A 151 12.87 3.07 -2.59
CA LYS A 151 11.91 4.08 -2.09
C LYS A 151 12.49 4.91 -0.95
N ASN A 152 13.08 4.26 0.05
CA ASN A 152 13.67 4.94 1.20
C ASN A 152 14.84 5.84 0.79
N ASP A 153 15.69 5.37 -0.12
CA ASP A 153 16.80 6.17 -0.65
C ASP A 153 16.29 7.38 -1.42
N TYR A 154 15.27 7.20 -2.26
CA TYR A 154 14.65 8.31 -2.98
C TYR A 154 14.08 9.38 -2.05
N GLU A 155 13.31 8.99 -1.03
CA GLU A 155 12.74 9.92 -0.05
C GLU A 155 13.83 10.68 0.71
N ARG A 156 14.92 10.00 1.08
CA ARG A 156 16.10 10.61 1.71
C ARG A 156 16.77 11.62 0.77
N ILE A 157 16.98 11.26 -0.50
CA ILE A 157 17.58 12.13 -1.52
C ILE A 157 16.72 13.40 -1.69
N VAL A 158 15.41 13.25 -1.88
CA VAL A 158 14.49 14.39 -2.02
C VAL A 158 14.54 15.29 -0.79
N LYS A 159 14.58 14.72 0.42
CA LYS A 159 14.69 15.50 1.67
C LYS A 159 15.99 16.30 1.73
N GLN A 160 17.14 15.68 1.45
CA GLN A 160 18.44 16.33 1.49
C GLN A 160 18.58 17.40 0.40
N ARG A 161 18.14 17.09 -0.82
CA ARG A 161 18.11 18.04 -1.94
C ARG A 161 17.23 19.25 -1.62
N ASN A 162 16.03 19.04 -1.09
CA ASN A 162 15.13 20.13 -0.70
C ASN A 162 15.72 20.98 0.44
N ALA A 163 16.43 20.37 1.39
CA ALA A 163 17.12 21.13 2.44
C ALA A 163 18.22 22.03 1.85
N LEU A 164 19.00 21.51 0.90
CA LEU A 164 20.01 22.29 0.18
C LEU A 164 19.36 23.44 -0.61
N LEU A 165 18.32 23.15 -1.41
CA LEU A 165 17.58 24.17 -2.17
C LEU A 165 17.06 25.31 -1.28
N LYS A 166 16.50 24.98 -0.10
CA LYS A 166 16.06 25.99 0.87
C LYS A 166 17.21 26.83 1.41
N SER A 167 18.37 26.21 1.68
CA SER A 167 19.54 26.90 2.24
C SER A 167 20.23 27.87 1.27
N ILE A 168 20.04 27.66 -0.04
CA ILE A 168 20.60 28.50 -1.10
C ILE A 168 19.57 29.43 -1.76
N ARG A 169 18.31 29.38 -1.29
CA ARG A 169 17.23 30.23 -1.77
C ARG A 169 17.57 31.72 -1.61
N GLY A 170 17.29 32.51 -2.65
CA GLY A 170 17.52 33.96 -2.64
C GLY A 170 18.99 34.38 -2.82
N LYS A 171 19.93 33.44 -3.00
CA LYS A 171 21.32 33.78 -3.35
C LYS A 171 21.40 34.13 -4.84
N SER A 172 22.05 35.24 -5.17
CA SER A 172 22.24 35.70 -6.55
C SER A 172 23.19 34.81 -7.36
N LYS A 173 24.13 34.13 -6.69
CA LYS A 173 25.06 33.19 -7.31
C LYS A 173 25.39 32.05 -6.34
N LEU A 174 25.39 30.82 -6.85
CA LEU A 174 25.86 29.65 -6.11
C LEU A 174 27.38 29.59 -6.14
N ASN A 175 27.99 29.05 -5.10
CA ASN A 175 29.41 28.71 -5.15
C ASN A 175 29.60 27.33 -5.78
N SER A 176 30.81 27.04 -6.28
CA SER A 176 31.10 25.78 -6.99
C SER A 176 30.84 24.53 -6.14
N SER A 177 31.01 24.62 -4.81
CA SER A 177 30.70 23.50 -3.91
C SER A 177 29.19 23.22 -3.86
N GLN A 178 28.34 24.26 -3.78
CA GLN A 178 26.89 24.12 -3.81
C GLN A 178 26.40 23.59 -5.15
N GLU A 179 26.96 24.07 -6.27
CA GLU A 179 26.63 23.58 -7.61
C GLU A 179 26.97 22.10 -7.76
N ASN A 180 28.20 21.69 -7.41
CA ASN A 180 28.62 20.29 -7.48
C ASN A 180 27.77 19.38 -6.59
N THR A 181 27.44 19.85 -5.38
CA THR A 181 26.60 19.08 -4.44
C THR A 181 25.18 18.93 -5.00
N LEU A 182 24.63 19.99 -5.58
CA LEU A 182 23.29 19.96 -6.17
C LEU A 182 23.25 19.02 -7.38
N GLN A 183 24.25 19.08 -8.27
CA GLN A 183 24.39 18.19 -9.42
C GLN A 183 24.50 16.71 -9.01
N ALA A 184 25.25 16.42 -7.94
CA ALA A 184 25.34 15.07 -7.39
C ALA A 184 23.97 14.57 -6.89
N TRP A 185 23.18 15.43 -6.22
CA TRP A 185 21.82 15.09 -5.82
C TRP A 185 20.87 14.92 -6.99
N ASP A 186 21.02 15.70 -8.06
CA ASP A 186 20.19 15.55 -9.26
C ASP A 186 20.41 14.19 -9.92
N MET A 187 21.66 13.77 -10.05
CA MET A 187 22.02 12.46 -10.61
C MET A 187 21.41 11.31 -9.79
N GLN A 188 21.54 11.38 -8.46
CA GLN A 188 20.96 10.38 -7.57
C GLN A 188 19.42 10.39 -7.61
N LEU A 189 18.80 11.58 -7.63
CA LEU A 189 17.34 11.73 -7.70
C LEU A 189 16.81 11.16 -9.01
N ALA A 190 17.43 11.48 -10.15
CA ALA A 190 17.00 10.99 -11.45
C ALA A 190 17.18 9.47 -11.57
N THR A 191 18.32 8.94 -11.11
CA THR A 191 18.61 7.49 -11.17
C THR A 191 17.62 6.69 -10.33
N CYS A 192 17.43 7.10 -9.07
CA CYS A 192 16.53 6.42 -8.15
C CYS A 192 15.05 6.66 -8.52
N GLY A 193 14.73 7.87 -9.01
CA GLY A 193 13.40 8.25 -9.46
C GLY A 193 12.96 7.47 -10.69
N ALA A 194 13.83 7.29 -11.68
CA ALA A 194 13.54 6.51 -12.87
C ALA A 194 13.23 5.04 -12.57
N ARG A 195 13.97 4.44 -11.62
CA ARG A 195 13.71 3.07 -11.15
C ARG A 195 12.31 2.95 -10.54
N LEU A 196 11.92 3.90 -9.67
CA LEU A 196 10.59 3.90 -9.05
C LEU A 196 9.47 4.12 -10.08
N ILE A 197 9.62 5.07 -11.01
CA ILE A 197 8.64 5.30 -12.08
C ILE A 197 8.43 4.02 -12.89
N ARG A 198 9.52 3.38 -13.33
CA ARG A 198 9.43 2.13 -14.10
C ARG A 198 8.78 1.00 -13.32
N GLY A 199 9.09 0.86 -12.03
CA GLY A 199 8.44 -0.10 -11.14
C GLY A 199 6.94 0.15 -11.02
N ARG A 200 6.52 1.42 -10.87
CA ARG A 200 5.10 1.80 -10.80
C ARG A 200 4.35 1.56 -12.11
N LEU A 201 4.97 1.86 -13.26
CA LEU A 201 4.40 1.58 -14.58
C LEU A 201 4.22 0.07 -14.80
N MET A 202 5.20 -0.75 -14.39
CA MET A 202 5.07 -2.21 -14.40
C MET A 202 3.89 -2.69 -13.56
N VAL A 203 3.77 -2.20 -12.31
CA VAL A 203 2.65 -2.53 -11.42
C VAL A 203 1.32 -2.13 -12.04
N LEU A 204 1.23 -0.92 -12.59
CA LEU A 204 0.01 -0.44 -13.22
C LEU A 204 -0.39 -1.30 -14.43
N ALA A 205 0.57 -1.71 -15.26
CA ALA A 205 0.31 -2.59 -16.39
C ALA A 205 -0.24 -3.96 -15.96
N LEU A 206 0.24 -4.50 -14.84
CA LEU A 206 -0.28 -5.76 -14.26
C LEU A 206 -1.69 -5.59 -13.69
N LEU A 207 -1.97 -4.46 -13.04
CA LEU A 207 -3.26 -4.21 -12.38
C LEU A 207 -4.39 -3.90 -13.37
N ARG A 208 -4.09 -3.13 -14.43
CA ARG A 208 -5.11 -2.57 -15.33
C ARG A 208 -6.14 -3.58 -15.87
N PRO A 209 -5.74 -4.73 -16.46
CA PRO A 209 -6.71 -5.68 -17.00
C PRO A 209 -7.60 -6.31 -15.91
N TYR A 210 -7.03 -6.62 -14.75
CA TYR A 210 -7.80 -7.18 -13.64
C TYR A 210 -8.72 -6.17 -12.97
N MET A 211 -8.29 -4.91 -12.90
CA MET A 211 -9.08 -3.81 -12.35
C MET A 211 -10.29 -3.53 -13.24
N GLU A 212 -10.09 -3.48 -14.56
CA GLU A 212 -11.18 -3.28 -15.53
C GLU A 212 -12.22 -4.40 -15.43
N ALA A 213 -11.77 -5.66 -15.46
CA ALA A 213 -12.66 -6.82 -15.34
C ALA A 213 -13.41 -6.82 -14.00
N ALA A 214 -12.70 -6.62 -12.87
CA ALA A 214 -13.33 -6.59 -11.56
C ALA A 214 -14.34 -5.45 -11.41
N TYR A 215 -14.08 -4.28 -12.00
CA TYR A 215 -15.04 -3.18 -11.98
C TYR A 215 -16.29 -3.51 -12.79
N ALA A 216 -16.12 -4.09 -13.99
CA ALA A 216 -17.24 -4.51 -14.82
C ALA A 216 -18.14 -5.52 -14.08
N ASP A 217 -17.53 -6.48 -13.39
CA ASP A 217 -18.22 -7.48 -12.56
C ASP A 217 -18.94 -6.84 -11.37
N LEU A 218 -18.39 -5.80 -10.74
CA LEU A 218 -18.98 -5.17 -9.55
C LEU A 218 -20.02 -4.08 -9.85
N ALA A 219 -19.95 -3.43 -11.02
CA ALA A 219 -20.75 -2.26 -11.38
C ALA A 219 -21.71 -2.50 -12.56
N ASP A 220 -21.97 -3.77 -12.91
CA ASP A 220 -22.81 -4.19 -14.03
C ASP A 220 -22.36 -3.60 -15.39
N GLY A 221 -21.05 -3.40 -15.58
CA GLY A 221 -20.46 -3.00 -16.86
C GLY A 221 -20.87 -1.64 -17.44
N LYS A 222 -21.53 -0.75 -16.67
CA LYS A 222 -22.10 0.50 -17.23
C LYS A 222 -21.06 1.51 -17.74
N LYS A 223 -19.87 1.51 -17.14
CA LYS A 223 -18.77 2.42 -17.49
C LYS A 223 -17.46 1.63 -17.51
N HIS A 224 -16.60 1.93 -18.47
CA HIS A 224 -15.23 1.42 -18.51
C HIS A 224 -14.39 2.08 -17.41
N ALA A 225 -13.66 1.28 -16.64
CA ALA A 225 -12.75 1.79 -15.61
C ALA A 225 -11.32 1.75 -16.13
N ASP A 226 -10.62 2.88 -16.07
CA ASP A 226 -9.24 3.01 -16.52
C ASP A 226 -8.37 3.74 -15.49
N ALA A 227 -7.07 3.48 -15.56
CA ALA A 227 -6.07 4.02 -14.66
C ALA A 227 -4.82 4.40 -15.45
N VAL A 228 -4.48 5.69 -15.42
CA VAL A 228 -3.37 6.27 -16.20
C VAL A 228 -2.34 6.88 -15.25
N TYR A 229 -1.08 6.48 -15.37
CA TYR A 229 0.00 7.11 -14.64
C TYR A 229 0.27 8.50 -15.21
N ARG A 230 0.30 9.52 -14.36
CA ARG A 230 0.59 10.91 -14.72
C ARG A 230 1.89 11.33 -14.08
N SER A 231 2.93 11.46 -14.90
CA SER A 231 4.22 11.92 -14.39
C SER A 231 4.32 13.43 -14.32
N SER A 232 5.13 13.93 -13.39
CA SER A 232 5.62 15.31 -13.38
C SER A 232 6.44 15.69 -14.61
N LEU A 233 6.88 14.70 -15.40
CA LEU A 233 7.46 14.91 -16.73
C LEU A 233 6.43 15.20 -17.81
N GLU A 234 5.16 14.82 -17.59
CA GLU A 234 4.07 15.04 -18.53
C GLU A 234 3.51 16.45 -18.40
N GLY A 235 3.29 17.02 -19.58
CA GLY A 235 2.72 18.32 -19.89
C GLY A 235 1.60 19.12 -19.25
N GLU A 236 1.05 18.73 -18.11
CA GLU A 236 -0.29 19.19 -17.71
C GLU A 236 -0.36 19.89 -16.35
N ILE A 237 0.78 20.21 -15.72
CA ILE A 237 0.80 20.95 -14.44
C ILE A 237 1.25 22.42 -14.62
N ASP A 238 1.77 22.80 -15.79
CA ASP A 238 2.11 24.19 -16.17
C ASP A 238 2.26 24.29 -17.71
N GLU A 239 2.06 25.48 -18.29
CA GLU A 239 2.17 25.76 -19.75
C GLU A 239 3.54 25.43 -20.39
N ASN A 240 4.53 25.00 -19.62
CA ASN A 240 5.94 24.85 -20.04
C ASN A 240 6.45 23.42 -19.94
N SER A 241 5.68 22.48 -20.48
CA SER A 241 5.97 21.07 -20.33
C SER A 241 6.79 20.46 -21.47
N LEU A 242 7.54 19.40 -21.15
CA LEU A 242 8.32 18.61 -22.10
C LEU A 242 7.41 17.73 -22.99
N PRO A 243 7.87 17.30 -24.18
CA PRO A 243 7.01 16.68 -25.21
C PRO A 243 6.57 15.22 -24.92
N VAL A 244 6.91 14.65 -23.77
CA VAL A 244 6.70 13.22 -23.51
C VAL A 244 5.27 12.99 -23.04
N LYS A 245 4.45 12.39 -23.91
CA LYS A 245 3.04 12.09 -23.64
C LYS A 245 2.83 10.72 -22.97
N ASN A 246 3.82 9.85 -23.02
CA ASN A 246 3.73 8.52 -22.40
C ASN A 246 5.12 8.02 -21.99
N LEU A 247 5.26 7.62 -20.73
CA LEU A 247 6.47 6.98 -20.21
C LEU A 247 6.44 5.45 -20.36
N GLU A 248 5.28 4.88 -20.70
CA GLU A 248 5.15 3.45 -20.98
C GLU A 248 6.04 3.05 -22.16
N GLY A 249 6.82 1.99 -21.98
CA GLY A 249 7.76 1.47 -22.99
C GLY A 249 9.16 2.09 -22.94
N LEU A 250 9.37 3.18 -22.20
CA LEU A 250 10.71 3.75 -22.02
C LEU A 250 11.55 2.89 -21.05
N SER A 251 12.84 2.81 -21.33
CA SER A 251 13.84 2.22 -20.44
C SER A 251 14.09 3.10 -19.21
N GLN A 252 14.75 2.53 -18.20
CA GLN A 252 15.10 3.31 -16.99
C GLN A 252 16.10 4.41 -17.31
N ASP A 253 17.03 4.18 -18.23
CA ASP A 253 18.04 5.17 -18.61
C ASP A 253 17.39 6.34 -19.36
N GLU A 254 16.45 6.08 -20.26
CA GLU A 254 15.67 7.13 -20.93
C GLU A 254 14.86 7.96 -19.92
N ILE A 255 14.16 7.33 -18.97
CA ILE A 255 13.42 8.05 -17.92
C ILE A 255 14.37 8.87 -17.04
N ARG A 256 15.56 8.35 -16.71
CA ARG A 256 16.58 9.09 -15.94
C ARG A 256 17.02 10.33 -16.71
N ASP A 257 17.32 10.20 -17.99
CA ASP A 257 17.83 11.29 -18.81
C ASP A 257 16.75 12.38 -19.03
N LEU A 258 15.48 11.98 -19.13
CA LEU A 258 14.33 12.89 -19.11
C LEU A 258 14.20 13.63 -17.78
N LEU A 259 14.35 12.95 -16.64
CA LEU A 259 14.34 13.59 -15.32
C LEU A 259 15.46 14.61 -15.18
N LEU A 260 16.68 14.26 -15.59
CA LEU A 260 17.82 15.18 -15.55
C LEU A 260 17.56 16.42 -16.41
N SER A 261 17.09 16.22 -17.64
CA SER A 261 16.77 17.32 -18.57
C SER A 261 15.69 18.24 -18.00
N ALA A 262 14.64 17.67 -17.39
CA ALA A 262 13.56 18.45 -16.77
C ALA A 262 14.05 19.26 -15.56
N ILE A 263 14.88 18.66 -14.71
CA ILE A 263 15.48 19.32 -13.54
C ILE A 263 16.40 20.46 -13.97
N GLU A 264 17.23 20.24 -14.99
CA GLU A 264 18.14 21.25 -15.53
C GLU A 264 17.38 22.43 -16.14
N ALA A 265 16.40 22.15 -17.01
CA ALA A 265 15.58 23.17 -17.66
C ALA A 265 14.78 24.02 -16.64
N ASN A 266 14.47 23.47 -15.47
CA ASN A 266 13.68 24.15 -14.43
C ASN A 266 14.50 24.54 -13.19
N ARG A 267 15.84 24.55 -13.29
CA ARG A 267 16.75 24.85 -12.17
C ARG A 267 16.37 26.12 -11.41
N ALA A 268 16.14 27.20 -12.16
CA ALA A 268 15.82 28.51 -11.59
C ALA A 268 14.53 28.47 -10.75
N ARG A 269 13.52 27.72 -11.20
CA ARG A 269 12.24 27.55 -10.50
C ARG A 269 12.39 26.73 -9.22
N GLU A 270 13.20 25.68 -9.25
CA GLU A 270 13.46 24.87 -8.06
C GLU A 270 14.26 25.64 -7.00
N LEU A 271 15.21 26.48 -7.42
CA LEU A 271 15.94 27.38 -6.53
C LEU A 271 15.05 28.44 -5.91
N ASP A 272 14.19 29.09 -6.72
CA ASP A 272 13.25 30.10 -6.24
C ASP A 272 12.21 29.53 -5.26
N ARG A 273 11.66 28.35 -5.56
CA ARG A 273 10.68 27.69 -4.69
C ARG A 273 11.30 26.96 -3.50
N GLY A 274 12.59 26.61 -3.57
CA GLY A 274 13.29 25.84 -2.54
C GLY A 274 12.81 24.38 -2.43
N ILE A 275 12.31 23.79 -3.53
CA ILE A 275 11.75 22.43 -3.58
C ILE A 275 12.01 21.78 -4.94
N SER A 276 12.18 20.45 -4.94
CA SER A 276 12.13 19.63 -6.14
C SER A 276 10.72 19.64 -6.74
N LEU A 277 10.65 19.85 -8.05
CA LEU A 277 9.42 19.93 -8.85
C LEU A 277 9.21 18.69 -9.73
N PHE A 278 10.27 17.92 -10.00
CA PHE A 278 10.21 16.75 -10.89
C PHE A 278 10.61 15.44 -10.18
N GLY A 279 9.96 14.36 -10.58
CA GLY A 279 10.20 12.99 -10.11
C GLY A 279 9.01 12.34 -9.41
N PRO A 280 9.08 11.03 -9.10
CA PRO A 280 7.94 10.23 -8.64
C PRO A 280 7.24 10.69 -7.36
N HIS A 281 7.81 11.61 -6.59
CA HIS A 281 7.12 12.22 -5.44
C HIS A 281 6.03 13.22 -5.86
N ARG A 282 6.01 13.67 -7.12
CA ARG A 282 5.04 14.61 -7.69
C ARG A 282 4.03 13.96 -8.61
N ASP A 283 4.33 12.76 -9.09
CA ASP A 283 3.49 11.99 -10.00
C ASP A 283 2.16 11.55 -9.35
N ASP A 284 1.17 11.20 -10.15
CA ASP A 284 -0.14 10.73 -9.72
C ASP A 284 -0.62 9.54 -10.57
N LEU A 285 -1.69 8.89 -10.11
CA LEU A 285 -2.45 7.90 -10.85
C LEU A 285 -3.85 8.48 -11.09
N THR A 286 -4.18 8.81 -12.32
CA THR A 286 -5.52 9.29 -12.67
C THR A 286 -6.44 8.11 -12.90
N LEU A 287 -7.55 8.07 -12.17
CA LEU A 287 -8.58 7.04 -12.29
C LEU A 287 -9.79 7.63 -13.01
N THR A 288 -10.29 6.96 -14.06
CA THR A 288 -11.41 7.42 -14.87
C THR A 288 -12.51 6.36 -14.96
N LEU A 289 -13.75 6.83 -15.08
CA LEU A 289 -14.92 6.03 -15.39
C LEU A 289 -15.57 6.59 -16.66
N GLY A 290 -15.52 5.83 -17.75
CA GLY A 290 -15.82 6.33 -19.09
C GLY A 290 -14.90 7.50 -19.43
N ALA A 291 -15.48 8.62 -19.88
CA ALA A 291 -14.72 9.82 -20.24
C ALA A 291 -14.40 10.76 -19.05
N THR A 292 -14.87 10.45 -17.84
CA THR A 292 -14.80 11.36 -16.68
C THR A 292 -13.82 10.89 -15.61
N PRO A 293 -13.07 11.79 -14.96
CA PRO A 293 -12.31 11.46 -13.76
C PRO A 293 -13.21 10.90 -12.66
N ALA A 294 -12.80 9.83 -11.99
CA ALA A 294 -13.57 9.24 -10.90
C ALA A 294 -13.62 10.19 -9.67
N LYS A 295 -12.51 10.86 -9.38
CA LYS A 295 -12.44 11.87 -8.31
C LYS A 295 -13.38 13.03 -8.62
N GLY A 296 -14.37 13.24 -7.74
CA GLY A 296 -15.34 14.35 -7.84
C GLY A 296 -16.60 14.05 -8.66
N TYR A 297 -16.58 13.05 -9.56
CA TYR A 297 -17.72 12.75 -10.44
C TYR A 297 -18.32 11.36 -10.22
N ALA A 298 -17.58 10.40 -9.66
CA ALA A 298 -18.11 9.08 -9.35
C ALA A 298 -19.14 9.17 -8.21
N SER A 299 -20.27 8.49 -8.39
CA SER A 299 -21.24 8.26 -7.31
C SER A 299 -20.62 7.46 -6.16
N HIS A 300 -21.30 7.40 -5.01
CA HIS A 300 -20.81 6.65 -3.86
C HIS A 300 -20.60 5.16 -4.17
N GLY A 301 -21.58 4.52 -4.84
CA GLY A 301 -21.48 3.12 -5.26
C GLY A 301 -20.36 2.87 -6.28
N GLU A 302 -20.20 3.77 -7.26
CA GLU A 302 -19.10 3.68 -8.24
C GLU A 302 -17.73 3.85 -7.57
N THR A 303 -17.62 4.74 -6.57
CA THR A 303 -16.38 4.92 -5.80
C THR A 303 -15.99 3.62 -5.09
N TRP A 304 -16.95 2.98 -4.42
CA TRP A 304 -16.74 1.70 -3.75
C TRP A 304 -16.37 0.59 -4.73
N SER A 305 -17.13 0.43 -5.82
CA SER A 305 -16.81 -0.56 -6.86
C SER A 305 -15.41 -0.36 -7.43
N PHE A 306 -14.97 0.89 -7.64
CA PHE A 306 -13.63 1.16 -8.16
C PHE A 306 -12.54 0.85 -7.12
N ALA A 307 -12.73 1.24 -5.86
CA ALA A 307 -11.80 0.91 -4.78
C ALA A 307 -11.66 -0.61 -4.61
N LEU A 308 -12.78 -1.34 -4.60
CA LEU A 308 -12.80 -2.80 -4.56
C LEU A 308 -12.12 -3.42 -5.79
N ALA A 309 -12.37 -2.89 -6.99
CA ALA A 309 -11.77 -3.38 -8.21
C ALA A 309 -10.24 -3.27 -8.19
N LEU A 310 -9.68 -2.18 -7.67
CA LEU A 310 -8.23 -2.03 -7.48
C LEU A 310 -7.66 -3.08 -6.52
N ARG A 311 -8.35 -3.37 -5.42
CA ARG A 311 -7.93 -4.38 -4.44
C ARG A 311 -8.09 -5.81 -4.98
N LEU A 312 -9.16 -6.10 -5.70
CA LEU A 312 -9.34 -7.37 -6.41
C LEU A 312 -8.29 -7.58 -7.49
N ALA A 313 -7.90 -6.52 -8.20
CA ALA A 313 -6.78 -6.56 -9.13
C ALA A 313 -5.47 -6.92 -8.42
N ALA A 314 -5.19 -6.30 -7.27
CA ALA A 314 -4.03 -6.66 -6.45
C ALA A 314 -4.06 -8.14 -6.03
N TYR A 315 -5.22 -8.66 -5.63
CA TYR A 315 -5.41 -10.07 -5.31
C TYR A 315 -5.06 -11.00 -6.47
N ARG A 316 -5.55 -10.71 -7.67
CA ARG A 316 -5.25 -11.49 -8.88
C ARG A 316 -3.77 -11.42 -9.25
N VAL A 317 -3.19 -10.21 -9.25
CA VAL A 317 -1.75 -10.01 -9.55
C VAL A 317 -0.86 -10.81 -8.59
N PHE A 318 -1.17 -10.84 -7.29
CA PHE A 318 -0.40 -11.64 -6.34
C PHE A 318 -0.57 -13.14 -6.52
N GLY A 319 -1.75 -13.60 -6.93
CA GLY A 319 -2.00 -14.99 -7.28
C GLY A 319 -1.18 -15.44 -8.49
N ASP A 320 -1.10 -14.60 -9.53
CA ASP A 320 -0.33 -14.90 -10.73
C ASP A 320 1.19 -14.82 -10.54
N ASP A 321 1.67 -13.92 -9.69
CA ASP A 321 3.11 -13.78 -9.40
C ASP A 321 3.68 -15.00 -8.64
N ASP A 322 2.84 -15.74 -7.90
CA ASP A 322 3.23 -17.02 -7.27
C ASP A 322 2.10 -18.06 -7.39
N PRO A 323 2.01 -18.81 -8.51
CA PRO A 323 0.88 -19.69 -8.82
C PRO A 323 0.92 -21.03 -8.07
N ARG A 324 1.88 -21.23 -7.16
CA ARG A 324 2.00 -22.47 -6.38
C ARG A 324 0.81 -22.55 -5.42
N THR A 325 0.22 -23.74 -5.32
CA THR A 325 -0.77 -24.03 -4.27
C THR A 325 -0.14 -23.77 -2.90
N GLY A 326 -0.83 -23.04 -2.04
CA GLY A 326 -0.26 -22.63 -0.76
C GLY A 326 0.32 -21.21 -0.76
N SER A 327 0.41 -20.52 -1.90
CA SER A 327 1.09 -19.21 -2.03
C SER A 327 0.18 -18.00 -2.16
N GLY A 328 -1.13 -18.20 -2.35
CA GLY A 328 -2.08 -17.09 -2.50
C GLY A 328 -2.05 -16.10 -1.31
N PRO A 329 -2.26 -14.79 -1.52
CA PRO A 329 -2.23 -13.81 -0.45
C PRO A 329 -3.37 -14.03 0.55
N ILE A 330 -3.16 -13.58 1.80
CA ILE A 330 -4.21 -13.57 2.82
C ILE A 330 -5.17 -12.42 2.50
N LEU A 331 -6.46 -12.72 2.42
CA LEU A 331 -7.49 -11.70 2.20
C LEU A 331 -8.00 -11.16 3.53
N ILE A 332 -8.19 -9.85 3.60
CA ILE A 332 -8.71 -9.17 4.78
C ILE A 332 -9.87 -8.26 4.35
N LEU A 333 -11.04 -8.48 4.92
CA LEU A 333 -12.26 -7.71 4.72
C LEU A 333 -12.61 -7.01 6.03
N ASP A 334 -12.18 -5.77 6.19
CA ASP A 334 -12.35 -5.02 7.44
C ASP A 334 -13.59 -4.12 7.38
N ASP A 335 -14.68 -4.54 8.03
CA ASP A 335 -15.98 -3.84 8.11
C ASP A 335 -16.55 -3.40 6.73
N VAL A 336 -16.15 -4.08 5.64
CA VAL A 336 -16.52 -3.73 4.27
C VAL A 336 -17.98 -4.06 3.95
N PHE A 337 -18.53 -5.14 4.53
CA PHE A 337 -19.86 -5.64 4.15
C PHE A 337 -21.00 -4.69 4.54
N ALA A 338 -20.82 -3.90 5.60
CA ALA A 338 -21.82 -2.91 6.03
C ALA A 338 -22.01 -1.77 5.01
N GLU A 339 -21.01 -1.53 4.17
CA GLU A 339 -20.97 -0.40 3.22
C GLU A 339 -21.46 -0.79 1.81
N LEU A 340 -21.72 -2.08 1.58
CA LEU A 340 -22.09 -2.62 0.27
C LEU A 340 -23.58 -3.01 0.21
N ASP A 341 -24.19 -2.82 -0.96
CA ASP A 341 -25.49 -3.40 -1.26
C ASP A 341 -25.42 -4.93 -1.41
N ALA A 342 -26.58 -5.59 -1.34
CA ALA A 342 -26.69 -7.04 -1.35
C ALA A 342 -25.97 -7.68 -2.56
N THR A 343 -26.20 -7.16 -3.76
CA THR A 343 -25.59 -7.67 -4.99
C THR A 343 -24.06 -7.61 -4.93
N ARG A 344 -23.50 -6.49 -4.46
CA ARG A 344 -22.04 -6.34 -4.32
C ARG A 344 -21.46 -7.22 -3.23
N ARG A 345 -22.15 -7.36 -2.08
CA ARG A 345 -21.72 -8.28 -1.01
C ARG A 345 -21.62 -9.71 -1.52
N ASP A 346 -22.64 -10.18 -2.23
CA ASP A 346 -22.67 -11.54 -2.76
C ASP A 346 -21.55 -11.76 -3.77
N ARG A 347 -21.33 -10.82 -4.70
CA ARG A 347 -20.24 -10.91 -5.68
C ARG A 347 -18.87 -10.95 -5.00
N LEU A 348 -18.61 -10.04 -4.06
CA LEU A 348 -17.36 -10.01 -3.31
C LEU A 348 -17.15 -11.33 -2.57
N ALA A 349 -18.18 -11.84 -1.88
CA ALA A 349 -18.13 -13.11 -1.15
C ALA A 349 -17.78 -14.29 -2.07
N HIS A 350 -18.38 -14.37 -3.26
CA HIS A 350 -18.05 -15.43 -4.22
C HIS A 350 -16.62 -15.35 -4.74
N ILE A 351 -16.10 -14.13 -4.98
CA ILE A 351 -14.73 -13.96 -5.49
C ILE A 351 -13.69 -14.38 -4.45
N VAL A 352 -13.96 -14.10 -3.17
CA VAL A 352 -12.99 -14.30 -2.08
C VAL A 352 -13.12 -15.66 -1.38
N ALA A 353 -14.25 -16.37 -1.53
CA ALA A 353 -14.48 -17.68 -0.90
C ALA A 353 -13.46 -18.76 -1.29
N GLY A 354 -12.85 -18.65 -2.48
CA GLY A 354 -11.81 -19.58 -2.94
C GLY A 354 -10.39 -19.30 -2.41
N ALA A 355 -10.20 -18.24 -1.60
CA ALA A 355 -8.89 -17.91 -1.06
C ALA A 355 -8.50 -18.87 0.08
N GLU A 356 -7.20 -19.14 0.20
CA GLU A 356 -6.68 -20.04 1.23
C GLU A 356 -6.88 -19.52 2.66
N GLN A 357 -6.96 -18.20 2.84
CA GLN A 357 -7.35 -17.59 4.10
C GLN A 357 -8.05 -16.26 3.85
N VAL A 358 -9.19 -16.08 4.50
CA VAL A 358 -9.95 -14.83 4.52
C VAL A 358 -10.19 -14.45 5.97
N LEU A 359 -9.86 -13.22 6.33
CA LEU A 359 -10.19 -12.62 7.62
C LEU A 359 -11.30 -11.61 7.40
N VAL A 360 -12.42 -11.76 8.10
CA VAL A 360 -13.57 -10.85 8.00
C VAL A 360 -13.77 -10.21 9.36
N THR A 361 -13.89 -8.88 9.42
CA THR A 361 -14.39 -8.19 10.61
C THR A 361 -15.83 -7.75 10.36
N ALA A 362 -16.67 -7.90 11.38
CA ALA A 362 -18.05 -7.43 11.32
C ALA A 362 -18.53 -6.98 12.70
N ALA A 363 -19.35 -5.91 12.71
CA ALA A 363 -20.05 -5.49 13.92
C ALA A 363 -21.12 -6.49 14.34
N VAL A 364 -21.88 -6.99 13.34
CA VAL A 364 -23.00 -7.92 13.52
C VAL A 364 -22.77 -9.11 12.59
N ALA A 365 -22.91 -10.34 13.12
CA ALA A 365 -22.71 -11.56 12.32
C ALA A 365 -23.65 -11.65 11.10
N ALA A 366 -24.83 -11.04 11.18
CA ALA A 366 -25.82 -11.04 10.10
C ALA A 366 -25.40 -10.23 8.85
N ASP A 367 -24.42 -9.32 8.98
CA ASP A 367 -23.89 -8.56 7.84
C ASP A 367 -22.93 -9.39 6.98
N VAL A 368 -22.44 -10.51 7.51
CA VAL A 368 -21.52 -11.42 6.81
C VAL A 368 -22.34 -12.34 5.89
N PRO A 369 -22.04 -12.37 4.58
CA PRO A 369 -22.74 -13.25 3.65
C PRO A 369 -22.62 -14.74 4.03
N GLU A 370 -23.67 -15.51 3.75
CA GLU A 370 -23.72 -16.98 3.98
C GLU A 370 -22.51 -17.72 3.37
N ALA A 371 -22.05 -17.28 2.20
CA ALA A 371 -20.90 -17.84 1.50
C ALA A 371 -19.56 -17.67 2.26
N LEU A 372 -19.52 -16.80 3.28
CA LEU A 372 -18.36 -16.54 4.13
C LEU A 372 -18.56 -17.03 5.56
N LYS A 373 -19.37 -18.06 5.76
CA LYS A 373 -19.41 -18.79 7.04
C LYS A 373 -18.15 -19.63 7.19
N GLY A 374 -17.47 -19.46 8.31
CA GLY A 374 -16.23 -20.16 8.64
C GLY A 374 -16.05 -20.26 10.15
N HIS A 375 -14.81 -20.13 10.59
CA HIS A 375 -14.47 -20.09 12.02
C HIS A 375 -14.87 -18.74 12.62
N PHE A 376 -15.67 -18.74 13.68
CA PHE A 376 -16.15 -17.51 14.32
C PHE A 376 -15.36 -17.20 15.58
N PHE A 377 -14.98 -15.93 15.71
CA PHE A 377 -14.31 -15.39 16.87
C PHE A 377 -15.12 -14.24 17.42
N MET A 378 -15.45 -14.31 18.70
CA MET A 378 -16.04 -13.18 19.42
C MET A 378 -14.91 -12.29 19.95
N VAL A 379 -14.97 -11.01 19.58
CA VAL A 379 -14.01 -10.00 20.01
C VAL A 379 -14.68 -9.11 21.05
N SER A 380 -14.06 -9.07 22.23
CA SER A 380 -14.43 -8.19 23.33
C SER A 380 -13.20 -7.35 23.73
N PRO A 381 -13.37 -6.29 24.54
CA PRO A 381 -12.25 -5.43 24.92
C PRO A 381 -11.07 -6.23 25.50
N GLY A 382 -9.96 -6.28 24.76
CA GLY A 382 -8.74 -6.96 25.16
C GLY A 382 -8.73 -8.49 25.00
N GLN A 383 -9.80 -9.11 24.49
CA GLN A 383 -9.89 -10.57 24.37
C GLN A 383 -10.48 -11.01 23.02
N VAL A 384 -10.01 -12.15 22.53
CA VAL A 384 -10.55 -12.86 21.36
C VAL A 384 -10.84 -14.29 21.79
N SER A 385 -12.08 -14.75 21.60
CA SER A 385 -12.49 -16.11 21.96
C SER A 385 -13.12 -16.81 20.75
N ASP A 386 -12.72 -18.06 20.52
CA ASP A 386 -13.33 -18.97 19.54
C ASP A 386 -14.76 -19.35 19.99
N VAL A 387 -15.70 -19.54 19.05
CA VAL A 387 -17.13 -19.80 19.32
C VAL A 387 -17.66 -21.02 18.60
#